data_AF-A0A529MGF9-F1
#
_entry.id   AF-A0A529MGF9-F1
#
_cell.length_a   1.000
_cell.length_b   1.000
_cell.length_c   1.000
_cell.angle_alpha   90.00
_cell.angle_beta   90.00
_cell.angle_gamma   90.00
#
_symmetry.space_group_name_H-M   'P 1'
#
loop_
_entity.id
_entity.type
_entity.pdbx_description
1 polymer ?
#
loop_
_entity_poly.entity_id
_entity_poly.type
_entity_poly.pdbx_seq_one_letter_code
_entity_poly.pdbx_strand_id
1 'polypeptide(L)'
;MAIIGNFQQAGENEFHGEIVTFSLQAKKVRIVPDTCASGENAPSHRVLVGRVEIGAGWSKQSNEGRAYLGLKLDDPSFTAPIYANLLADEGSQSYN
;
A
#
# COMPACT_ATOMS: atom_id res chain seq x y z
N MET A 1 -9.99 -6.94 11.24
CA MET A 1 -9.49 -6.14 10.10
C MET A 1 -9.33 -7.09 8.92
N ALA A 2 -9.77 -6.72 7.72
CA ALA A 2 -9.64 -7.60 6.56
C ALA A 2 -8.26 -7.40 5.91
N ILE A 3 -7.57 -8.50 5.60
CA ILE A 3 -6.36 -8.47 4.79
C ILE A 3 -6.81 -8.45 3.33
N ILE A 4 -6.45 -7.38 2.62
CA ILE A 4 -6.84 -7.17 1.22
C ILE A 4 -5.66 -7.34 0.26
N GLY A 5 -4.53 -7.85 0.74
CA GLY A 5 -3.32 -7.98 -0.06
C GLY A 5 -2.14 -8.46 0.75
N ASN A 6 -1.16 -9.04 0.05
CA ASN A 6 0.11 -9.45 0.63
C ASN A 6 1.23 -8.84 -0.20
N PHE A 7 2.23 -8.30 0.48
CA PHE A 7 3.35 -7.59 -0.12
C PHE A 7 4.66 -8.09 0.46
N GLN A 8 5.63 -8.24 -0.41
CA GLN A 8 7.01 -8.57 -0.08
C GLN A 8 7.88 -7.34 -0.31
N GLN A 9 8.86 -7.15 0.56
CA GLN A 9 9.85 -6.10 0.38
C GLN A 9 10.77 -6.48 -0.78
N ALA A 10 10.78 -5.66 -1.83
CA ALA A 10 11.58 -5.90 -3.04
C ALA A 10 12.88 -5.05 -3.05
N GLY A 11 12.95 -3.99 -2.24
CA GLY A 11 14.09 -3.08 -2.15
C GLY A 11 13.98 -2.13 -0.95
N GLU A 12 14.79 -1.08 -0.95
CA GLU A 12 14.72 -0.05 0.09
C GLU A 12 13.42 0.74 -0.05
N ASN A 13 12.50 0.58 0.91
CA ASN A 13 11.16 1.19 0.89
C ASN A 13 10.31 0.86 -0.36
N GLU A 14 10.60 -0.26 -1.03
CA GLU A 14 9.83 -0.74 -2.18
C GLU A 14 9.15 -2.08 -1.86
N PHE A 15 7.86 -2.18 -2.17
CA PHE A 15 7.04 -3.36 -1.88
C PHE A 15 6.31 -3.85 -3.12
N HIS A 16 6.41 -5.15 -3.41
CA HIS A 16 5.72 -5.79 -4.52
C HIS A 16 4.74 -6.83 -4.00
N GLY A 17 3.56 -6.90 -4.59
CA GLY A 17 2.54 -7.80 -4.08
C GLY A 17 1.28 -7.83 -4.93
N GLU A 18 0.18 -8.13 -4.26
CA GLU A 18 -1.14 -8.13 -4.85
C GLU A 18 -2.17 -7.52 -3.91
N ILE A 19 -3.22 -6.98 -4.51
CA ILE A 19 -4.42 -6.51 -3.82
C ILE A 19 -5.58 -7.36 -4.30
N VAL A 20 -6.24 -8.03 -3.37
CA VAL A 20 -7.38 -8.90 -3.60
C VAL A 20 -8.51 -8.48 -2.67
N THR A 21 -9.56 -7.95 -3.28
CA THR A 21 -10.88 -7.73 -2.68
C THR A 21 -11.92 -8.43 -3.55
N PHE A 22 -13.19 -8.41 -3.12
CA PHE A 22 -14.27 -8.97 -3.93
C PHE A 22 -14.39 -8.29 -5.32
N SER A 23 -14.14 -6.98 -5.40
CA SER A 23 -14.32 -6.19 -6.62
C SER A 23 -13.02 -5.86 -7.37
N LEU A 24 -11.86 -6.06 -6.75
CA LEU A 24 -10.55 -5.71 -7.29
C LEU A 24 -9.57 -6.86 -7.08
N GLN A 25 -9.03 -7.40 -8.18
CA GLN A 25 -7.98 -8.42 -8.16
C GLN A 25 -6.77 -7.92 -8.96
N ALA A 26 -5.96 -7.07 -8.32
CA ALA A 26 -4.77 -6.49 -8.92
C ALA A 26 -3.53 -7.30 -8.54
N LYS A 27 -2.93 -7.96 -9.53
CA LYS A 27 -1.64 -8.64 -9.37
C LYS A 27 -0.48 -7.71 -9.73
N LYS A 28 0.70 -7.97 -9.16
CA LYS A 28 1.94 -7.21 -9.44
C LYS A 28 1.79 -5.72 -9.12
N VAL A 29 1.14 -5.43 -7.99
CA VAL A 29 1.08 -4.09 -7.42
C VAL A 29 2.48 -3.75 -6.90
N ARG A 30 2.95 -2.55 -7.20
CA ARG A 30 4.24 -2.02 -6.76
C ARG A 30 4.00 -0.76 -5.97
N ILE A 31 4.52 -0.71 -4.75
CA ILE A 31 4.54 0.48 -3.91
C ILE A 31 5.98 0.98 -3.95
N VAL A 32 6.19 2.13 -4.58
CA VAL A 32 7.54 2.70 -4.81
C VAL A 32 7.68 4.03 -4.09
N PRO A 33 8.88 4.40 -3.61
CA PRO A 33 9.11 5.72 -3.03
C PRO A 33 8.81 6.85 -4.02
N ASP A 34 8.16 7.91 -3.55
CA ASP A 34 7.97 9.13 -4.32
C ASP A 34 9.16 10.07 -4.12
N THR A 35 10.04 10.16 -5.11
CA THR A 35 11.23 11.02 -5.07
C THR A 35 10.91 12.49 -5.34
N CYS A 36 9.69 12.81 -5.77
CA CYS A 36 9.23 14.18 -6.02
C CYS A 36 8.40 14.74 -4.87
N ALA A 37 8.21 13.98 -3.79
CA ALA A 37 7.45 14.40 -2.61
C ALA A 37 8.03 15.70 -2.03
N SER A 38 7.26 16.79 -2.07
CA SER A 38 7.62 18.10 -1.50
C SER A 38 6.46 18.65 -0.68
N GLY A 39 6.68 18.82 0.63
CA GLY A 39 5.70 19.35 1.58
C GLY A 39 5.30 18.35 2.68
N GLU A 40 4.79 18.86 3.81
CA GLU A 40 4.45 18.05 5.01
C GLU A 40 3.38 16.97 4.77
N ASN A 41 2.49 17.19 3.80
CA ASN A 41 1.40 16.26 3.47
C ASN A 41 1.64 15.49 2.16
N ALA A 42 2.83 15.64 1.55
CA ALA A 42 3.15 14.94 0.32
C ALA A 42 3.19 13.43 0.55
N PRO A 43 2.72 12.62 -0.42
CA PRO A 43 2.82 11.18 -0.32
C PRO A 43 4.28 10.75 -0.31
N SER A 44 4.64 9.79 0.54
CA SER A 44 5.99 9.20 0.55
C SER A 44 6.13 8.07 -0.46
N HIS A 45 5.03 7.46 -0.89
CA HIS A 45 5.02 6.35 -1.85
C HIS A 45 3.92 6.51 -2.90
N ARG A 46 4.14 5.92 -4.07
CA ARG A 46 3.17 5.76 -5.16
C ARG A 46 2.79 4.30 -5.30
N VAL A 47 1.51 4.02 -5.55
CA VAL A 47 1.00 2.66 -5.77
C VAL A 47 0.71 2.48 -7.25
N LEU A 48 1.41 1.53 -7.87
CA LEU A 48 1.43 1.31 -9.31
C LEU A 48 0.98 -0.10 -9.66
N VAL A 49 0.23 -0.24 -10.75
CA VAL A 49 -0.07 -1.53 -11.39
C VAL A 49 0.30 -1.42 -12.87
N GLY A 50 1.32 -2.17 -13.28
CA GLY A 50 1.90 -1.98 -14.61
C GLY A 50 2.42 -0.56 -14.78
N ARG A 51 1.77 0.24 -15.65
CA ARG A 51 2.08 1.65 -15.93
C ARG A 51 1.09 2.64 -15.30
N VAL A 52 0.04 2.15 -14.64
CA VAL A 52 -1.03 2.97 -14.08
C VAL A 52 -0.75 3.22 -12.60
N GLU A 53 -0.92 4.47 -12.17
CA GLU A 53 -0.93 4.84 -10.76
C GLU A 53 -2.36 4.73 -10.23
N ILE A 54 -2.53 3.93 -9.18
CA ILE A 54 -3.84 3.62 -8.59
C ILE A 54 -4.01 4.21 -7.18
N GLY A 55 -3.01 4.94 -6.70
CA GLY A 55 -3.04 5.54 -5.38
C GLY A 55 -1.67 5.95 -4.85
N ALA A 56 -1.65 6.32 -3.57
CA ALA A 56 -0.48 6.82 -2.87
C ALA A 56 -0.39 6.30 -1.43
N GLY A 57 0.80 6.42 -0.85
CA GLY A 57 1.12 5.99 0.51
C GLY A 57 1.83 7.07 1.33
N TRP A 58 1.63 7.02 2.64
CA TRP A 58 2.26 7.91 3.62
C TRP A 58 2.87 7.08 4.75
N SER A 59 4.15 7.33 5.00
CA SER A 59 4.87 6.72 6.11
C SER A 59 4.34 7.30 7.41
N LYS A 60 3.83 6.44 8.29
CA LYS A 60 3.22 6.82 9.56
C LYS A 60 3.79 6.00 10.70
N GLN A 61 3.59 6.49 11.91
CA GLN A 61 3.93 5.79 13.14
C GLN A 61 2.68 5.64 14.00
N SER A 62 2.48 4.46 14.57
CA SER A 62 1.38 4.21 15.51
C SER A 62 1.67 4.85 16.87
N ASN A 63 0.66 4.97 17.72
CA ASN A 63 0.83 5.44 19.10
C ASN A 63 1.80 4.55 19.91
N GLU A 64 1.91 3.28 19.53
CA GLU A 64 2.84 2.31 20.13
C GLU A 64 4.24 2.34 19.50
N GLY A 65 4.52 3.31 18.62
CA GLY A 65 5.83 3.50 18.01
C GLY A 65 6.11 2.63 16.79
N ARG A 66 5.14 1.82 16.32
CA ARG A 66 5.34 0.91 15.17
C ARG A 66 5.18 1.68 13.86
N ALA A 67 6.16 1.53 12.97
CA ALA A 67 6.10 2.10 11.62
C ALA A 67 5.10 1.33 10.76
N TYR A 68 4.29 2.05 9.98
CA TYR A 68 3.37 1.48 9.00
C TYR A 68 3.19 2.44 7.83
N LEU A 69 2.67 1.93 6.72
CA LEU A 69 2.35 2.77 5.56
C LEU A 69 0.84 2.89 5.44
N GLY A 70 0.32 4.11 5.60
CA GLY A 70 -1.08 4.41 5.30
C GLY A 70 -1.25 4.55 3.80
N LEU A 71 -2.19 3.82 3.21
CA LEU A 71 -2.46 3.78 1.78
C LEU A 71 -3.83 4.39 1.48
N LYS A 72 -3.91 5.13 0.38
CA LYS A 72 -5.15 5.56 -0.26
C LYS A 72 -5.11 5.11 -1.72
N LEU A 73 -6.03 4.23 -2.08
CA LEU A 73 -6.24 3.77 -3.46
C LEU A 73 -7.43 4.53 -4.03
N ASP A 74 -7.21 5.38 -5.02
CA ASP A 74 -8.20 6.31 -5.56
C ASP A 74 -8.21 6.35 -7.09
N ASP A 75 -8.15 5.16 -7.70
CA ASP A 75 -8.36 4.99 -9.13
C ASP A 75 -9.80 5.40 -9.55
N PRO A 76 -9.99 6.04 -10.73
CA PRO A 76 -11.30 6.45 -11.22
C PRO A 76 -12.34 5.33 -11.38
N SER A 77 -11.92 4.07 -11.48
CA SER A 77 -12.84 2.93 -11.52
C SER A 77 -13.50 2.61 -10.18
N PHE A 78 -13.01 3.20 -9.08
CA PHE A 78 -13.60 3.02 -7.76
C PHE A 78 -14.73 4.03 -7.53
N THR A 79 -15.84 3.57 -6.97
CA THR A 79 -16.95 4.46 -6.57
C THR A 79 -16.55 5.42 -5.44
N ALA A 80 -15.54 5.04 -4.65
CA ALA A 80 -14.93 5.86 -3.60
C ALA A 80 -13.50 5.36 -3.31
N PRO A 81 -12.62 6.20 -2.74
CA PRO A 81 -11.28 5.77 -2.35
C PRO A 81 -11.28 4.63 -1.32
N ILE A 82 -10.35 3.70 -1.46
CA ILE A 82 -10.09 2.63 -0.49
C ILE A 82 -8.92 3.06 0.39
N TYR A 83 -9.12 3.08 1.70
CA TYR A 83 -8.07 3.35 2.68
C TYR A 83 -7.61 2.04 3.30
N ALA A 84 -6.30 1.82 3.33
CA ALA A 84 -5.68 0.61 3.88
C ALA A 84 -4.42 0.97 4.65
N ASN A 85 -3.92 0.03 5.47
CA ASN A 85 -2.64 0.17 6.14
C ASN A 85 -1.79 -1.06 5.79
N LEU A 86 -0.58 -0.82 5.29
CA LEU A 86 0.44 -1.84 5.15
C LEU A 86 1.24 -1.90 6.44
N LEU A 87 1.20 -3.06 7.08
CA LEU A 87 1.85 -3.35 8.35
C LEU A 87 2.88 -4.45 8.10
N ALA A 88 4.01 -4.39 8.82
CA ALA A 88 4.93 -5.51 8.85
C ALA A 88 4.23 -6.72 9.50
N ASP A 89 4.40 -7.88 8.91
CA ASP A 89 3.86 -9.11 9.47
C ASP A 89 4.70 -9.53 10.69
N GLU A 90 4.13 -9.45 11.89
CA GLU A 90 4.76 -9.91 13.14
C GLU A 90 4.27 -11.32 13.55
N GLY A 91 3.56 -12.06 12.70
CA GLY A 91 3.13 -13.43 13.02
C GLY A 91 1.80 -13.91 12.43
N SER A 92 1.54 -13.72 11.14
CA SER A 92 0.39 -14.38 10.51
C SER A 92 0.64 -15.88 10.35
N GLN A 93 -0.06 -16.68 11.17
CA GLN A 93 -0.27 -18.09 10.86
C GLN A 93 -1.17 -18.17 9.62
N SER A 94 -0.54 -18.30 8.45
CA SER A 94 -1.24 -18.66 7.23
C SER A 94 -1.68 -20.11 7.32
N TYR A 95 -2.97 -20.33 7.57
CA TYR A 95 -3.58 -21.64 7.36
C TYR A 95 -3.84 -21.80 5.86
N ASN A 96 -3.22 -22.82 5.25
CA ASN A 96 -3.46 -23.22 3.86
C ASN A 96 -4.74 -24.04 3.74
#